data_AF-A0A344UPF8-F1
#
_entry.id   AF-A0A344UPF8-F1
#
_cell.length_a   1.000
_cell.length_b   1.000
_cell.length_c   1.000
_cell.angle_alpha   90.00
_cell.angle_beta   90.00
_cell.angle_gamma   90.00
#
_symmetry.space_group_name_H-M   'P 1'
#
loop_
_entity.id
_entity.type
_entity.pdbx_description
1 polymer ?
#
loop_
_entity_poly.entity_id
_entity_poly.type
_entity_poly.pdbx_seq_one_letter_code
_entity_poly.pdbx_strand_id
1 'polypeptide(L)'
;MDQSTTGLYPKFHVSRADGRDQPGGDRAGADYLVMDLTYDEHAVPAALSYADSCRERYPQLASDIVAKVFAPQERSGDEFWSHRCVDWIRDGFDVRAWLEKYGFEYGYRMMEAEPDADLLFKTYQETEKLLHWIPTPPAGDGWMPIAIDDTDDGPVAAWIRKKVEA
;
A
#
# COMPACT_ATOMS: atom_id res chain seq x y z
N MET A 1 -12.28 26.51 6.87
CA MET A 1 -13.11 25.54 7.60
C MET A 1 -12.18 24.40 7.96
N ASP A 2 -12.02 24.11 9.25
CA ASP A 2 -11.12 23.05 9.71
C ASP A 2 -11.78 21.69 9.47
N GLN A 3 -11.18 20.88 8.61
CA GLN A 3 -11.73 19.58 8.24
C GLN A 3 -11.74 18.60 9.43
N SER A 4 -10.86 18.79 10.43
CA SER A 4 -10.76 17.89 11.60
C SER A 4 -11.97 17.96 12.54
N THR A 5 -12.79 19.02 12.44
CA THR A 5 -13.97 19.23 13.29
C THR A 5 -15.28 19.25 12.49
N THR A 6 -15.22 19.09 11.17
CA THR A 6 -16.40 19.21 10.29
C THR A 6 -17.34 17.99 10.38
N GLY A 7 -16.85 16.82 10.80
CA GLY A 7 -17.63 15.58 10.86
C GLY A 7 -18.02 15.06 9.47
N LEU A 8 -19.11 14.28 9.37
CA LEU A 8 -19.62 13.80 8.08
C LEU A 8 -20.31 14.93 7.32
N TYR A 9 -19.89 15.19 6.09
CA TYR A 9 -20.50 16.17 5.21
C TYR A 9 -20.51 15.69 3.75
N PRO A 10 -21.44 16.17 2.90
CA PRO A 10 -21.58 15.71 1.53
C PRO A 10 -20.49 16.30 0.63
N LYS A 11 -19.26 15.77 0.73
CA LYS A 11 -18.10 16.18 -0.08
C LYS A 11 -18.24 15.78 -1.55
N PHE A 12 -18.89 14.64 -1.81
CA PHE A 12 -19.08 14.07 -3.14
C PHE A 12 -20.56 13.77 -3.38
N HIS A 13 -20.99 13.91 -4.64
CA HIS A 13 -22.26 13.34 -5.09
C HIS A 13 -21.98 12.00 -5.77
N VAL A 14 -22.55 10.93 -5.22
CA VAL A 14 -22.32 9.56 -5.69
C VAL A 14 -23.63 8.99 -6.18
N SER A 15 -23.62 8.42 -7.38
CA SER A 15 -24.76 7.72 -7.94
C SER A 15 -24.37 6.35 -8.47
N ARG A 16 -25.34 5.43 -8.53
CA ARG A 16 -25.14 4.12 -9.12
C ARG A 16 -25.16 4.21 -10.63
N ALA A 17 -24.21 3.54 -11.28
CA ALA A 17 -24.17 3.44 -12.74
C ALA A 17 -25.38 2.70 -13.34
N ASP A 18 -26.07 1.86 -12.56
CA ASP A 18 -27.28 1.13 -12.97
C ASP A 18 -28.60 1.88 -12.68
N GLY A 19 -28.53 3.08 -12.09
CA GLY A 19 -29.69 3.93 -11.78
C GLY A 19 -30.63 3.40 -10.70
N ARG A 20 -30.31 2.30 -10.00
CA ARG A 20 -31.20 1.71 -8.98
C ARG A 20 -31.39 2.55 -7.72
N ASP A 21 -30.60 3.60 -7.57
CA ASP A 21 -30.66 4.61 -6.51
C ASP A 21 -31.62 5.76 -6.84
N GLN A 22 -32.16 5.82 -8.06
CA GLN A 22 -33.19 6.78 -8.45
C GLN A 22 -34.50 6.54 -7.68
N PRO A 23 -35.37 7.57 -7.54
CA PRO A 23 -36.66 7.43 -6.88
C PRO A 23 -37.49 6.26 -7.43
N GLY A 24 -37.94 5.38 -6.53
CA GLY A 24 -38.68 4.16 -6.88
C GLY A 24 -37.81 2.93 -7.16
N GLY A 25 -36.48 3.08 -7.22
CA GLY A 25 -35.54 1.96 -7.25
C GLY A 25 -35.34 1.31 -5.89
N ASP A 26 -34.86 0.07 -5.85
CA ASP A 26 -34.66 -0.70 -4.61
C ASP A 26 -33.44 -0.24 -3.78
N ARG A 27 -32.64 0.67 -4.34
CA ARG A 27 -31.53 1.35 -3.65
C ARG A 27 -31.79 2.84 -3.45
N ALA A 28 -33.02 3.30 -3.67
CA ALA A 28 -33.39 4.69 -3.41
C ALA A 28 -33.09 5.07 -1.96
N GLY A 29 -32.32 6.13 -1.75
CA GLY A 29 -31.92 6.60 -0.43
C GLY A 29 -30.79 5.82 0.24
N ALA A 30 -30.08 4.95 -0.49
CA ALA A 30 -28.87 4.31 0.03
C ALA A 30 -27.72 5.33 0.19
N ASP A 31 -27.01 5.25 1.32
CA ASP A 31 -25.79 6.03 1.57
C ASP A 31 -24.54 5.31 1.05
N TYR A 32 -23.61 6.09 0.49
CA TYR A 32 -22.33 5.60 -0.03
C TYR A 32 -21.17 6.28 0.67
N LEU A 33 -20.18 5.48 1.08
CA LEU A 33 -18.89 5.98 1.54
C LEU A 33 -17.87 5.84 0.41
N VAL A 34 -17.18 6.94 0.08
CA VAL A 34 -16.11 6.98 -0.93
C VAL A 34 -14.78 7.17 -0.22
N MET A 35 -13.79 6.36 -0.60
CA MET A 35 -12.45 6.38 -0.02
C MET A 35 -11.41 6.70 -1.10
N ASP A 36 -10.48 7.59 -0.79
CA ASP A 36 -9.36 7.92 -1.67
C ASP A 36 -8.20 6.97 -1.40
N LEU A 37 -8.11 5.88 -2.19
CA LEU A 37 -7.03 4.89 -2.05
C LEU A 37 -5.63 5.43 -2.36
N THR A 38 -5.47 6.69 -2.76
CA THR A 38 -4.18 7.29 -3.12
C THR A 38 -3.61 8.16 -2.02
N TYR A 39 -4.44 9.02 -1.42
CA TYR A 39 -3.98 10.05 -0.49
C TYR A 39 -4.57 9.94 0.92
N ASP A 40 -5.56 9.08 1.15
CA ASP A 40 -6.15 8.86 2.47
C ASP A 40 -5.50 7.66 3.15
N GLU A 41 -4.76 7.93 4.23
CA GLU A 41 -4.06 6.91 5.03
C GLU A 41 -5.00 5.86 5.63
N HIS A 42 -6.29 6.17 5.78
CA HIS A 42 -7.28 5.24 6.34
C HIS A 42 -7.97 4.38 5.27
N ALA A 43 -7.87 4.76 3.99
CA ALA A 43 -8.61 4.11 2.92
C ALA A 43 -8.15 2.67 2.68
N VAL A 44 -6.84 2.41 2.73
CA VAL A 44 -6.28 1.06 2.52
C VAL A 44 -6.70 0.07 3.61
N PRO A 45 -6.51 0.37 4.92
CA PRO A 45 -7.01 -0.48 5.99
C PRO A 45 -8.51 -0.75 5.91
N ALA A 46 -9.31 0.28 5.61
CA ALA A 46 -10.77 0.14 5.50
C ALA A 46 -11.18 -0.74 4.31
N ALA A 47 -10.54 -0.56 3.16
CA ALA A 47 -10.80 -1.37 1.97
C ALA A 47 -10.45 -2.85 2.19
N LEU A 48 -9.29 -3.14 2.79
CA LEU A 48 -8.89 -4.52 3.07
C LEU A 48 -9.77 -5.17 4.16
N SER A 49 -10.17 -4.41 5.18
CA SER A 49 -11.14 -4.89 6.18
C SER A 49 -12.48 -5.24 5.54
N TYR A 50 -12.97 -4.41 4.61
CA TYR A 50 -14.16 -4.73 3.84
C TYR A 50 -13.97 -5.98 2.98
N ALA A 51 -12.86 -6.09 2.26
CA ALA A 51 -12.53 -7.28 1.46
C ALA A 51 -12.57 -8.55 2.31
N ASP A 52 -12.00 -8.53 3.51
CA ASP A 52 -12.04 -9.66 4.43
C ASP A 52 -13.45 -10.00 4.90
N SER A 53 -14.22 -8.98 5.31
CA SER A 53 -15.60 -9.19 5.79
C SER A 53 -16.53 -9.77 4.72
N CYS A 54 -16.29 -9.43 3.45
CA CYS A 54 -17.17 -9.83 2.34
C CYS A 54 -16.69 -11.09 1.61
N ARG A 55 -15.47 -11.57 1.90
CA ARG A 55 -14.76 -12.61 1.12
C ARG A 55 -15.56 -13.89 0.93
N GLU A 56 -16.21 -14.40 1.97
CA GLU A 56 -16.99 -15.64 1.88
C GLU A 56 -18.16 -15.53 0.90
N ARG A 57 -18.83 -14.37 0.90
CA ARG A 57 -20.00 -14.12 0.06
C ARG A 57 -19.66 -13.59 -1.33
N TYR A 58 -18.59 -12.81 -1.44
CA TYR A 58 -18.17 -12.11 -2.66
C TYR A 58 -16.66 -12.28 -2.88
N PRO A 59 -16.18 -13.51 -3.15
CA PRO A 59 -14.75 -13.80 -3.23
C PRO A 59 -14.02 -13.02 -4.33
N GLN A 60 -14.66 -12.85 -5.50
CA GLN A 60 -14.08 -12.09 -6.61
C GLN A 60 -13.91 -10.60 -6.24
N LEU A 61 -14.93 -9.98 -5.64
CA LEU A 61 -14.85 -8.58 -5.20
C LEU A 61 -13.73 -8.38 -4.17
N ALA A 62 -13.64 -9.29 -3.20
CA ALA A 62 -12.56 -9.26 -2.21
C ALA A 62 -11.18 -9.38 -2.87
N SER A 63 -11.04 -10.27 -3.86
CA SER A 63 -9.81 -10.41 -4.65
C SER A 63 -9.48 -9.15 -5.43
N ASP A 64 -10.47 -8.52 -6.08
CA ASP A 64 -10.27 -7.30 -6.88
C ASP A 64 -9.84 -6.12 -5.99
N ILE A 65 -10.41 -6.00 -4.78
CA ILE A 65 -10.00 -4.98 -3.81
C ILE A 65 -8.56 -5.20 -3.38
N VAL A 66 -8.19 -6.43 -3.00
CA VAL A 66 -6.80 -6.77 -2.64
C VAL A 66 -5.86 -6.45 -3.81
N ALA A 67 -6.18 -6.91 -5.02
CA ALA A 67 -5.37 -6.64 -6.21
C ALA A 67 -5.20 -5.15 -6.46
N LYS A 68 -6.25 -4.34 -6.24
CA LYS A 68 -6.17 -2.88 -6.42
C LYS A 68 -5.30 -2.22 -5.36
N VAL A 69 -5.37 -2.65 -4.10
CA VAL A 69 -4.52 -2.11 -3.02
C VAL A 69 -3.05 -2.38 -3.28
N PHE A 70 -2.70 -3.60 -3.69
CA PHE A 70 -1.33 -4.06 -3.95
C PHE A 70 -0.86 -3.88 -5.40
N ALA A 71 -1.62 -3.17 -6.23
CA ALA A 71 -1.22 -2.91 -7.61
C ALA A 71 0.10 -2.11 -7.63
N PRO A 72 1.07 -2.47 -8.49
CA PRO A 72 2.36 -1.79 -8.56
C PRO A 72 2.24 -0.27 -8.67
N GLN A 73 3.12 0.43 -7.96
CA GLN A 73 3.26 1.88 -8.03
C GLN A 73 4.66 2.23 -8.53
N GLU A 74 4.75 3.23 -9.40
CA GLU A 74 6.04 3.80 -9.75
C GLU A 74 6.64 4.51 -8.54
N ARG A 75 7.92 4.25 -8.29
CA ARG A 75 8.69 4.99 -7.29
C ARG A 75 8.97 6.39 -7.82
N SER A 76 8.62 7.39 -7.02
CA SER A 76 8.96 8.79 -7.28
C SER A 76 10.34 9.10 -6.70
N GLY A 77 11.40 8.92 -7.50
CA GLY A 77 12.68 9.61 -7.30
C GLY A 77 13.65 9.01 -6.28
N ASP A 78 14.53 9.87 -5.81
CA ASP A 78 15.80 9.60 -5.13
C ASP A 78 15.72 9.68 -3.58
N GLU A 79 14.53 9.51 -3.02
CA GLU A 79 14.23 9.73 -1.60
C GLU A 79 13.59 8.48 -0.96
N PHE A 80 13.42 8.52 0.37
CA PHE A 80 12.60 7.55 1.09
C PHE A 80 11.23 7.42 0.44
N TRP A 81 10.71 6.20 0.43
CA TRP A 81 9.50 5.92 -0.31
C TRP A 81 8.76 4.76 0.33
N SER A 82 7.45 4.90 0.46
CA SER A 82 6.56 3.82 0.92
C SER A 82 5.43 3.64 -0.08
N HIS A 83 5.19 2.39 -0.45
CA HIS A 83 4.00 2.02 -1.21
C HIS A 83 2.77 2.29 -0.35
N ARG A 84 1.67 2.76 -0.96
CA ARG A 84 0.42 3.08 -0.24
C ARG A 84 -0.14 1.93 0.60
N CYS A 85 0.22 0.69 0.25
CA CYS A 85 -0.24 -0.50 0.97
C CYS A 85 0.38 -0.61 2.36
N VAL A 86 1.49 0.09 2.62
CA VAL A 86 2.23 0.10 3.88
C VAL A 86 2.48 1.50 4.45
N ASP A 87 2.22 2.59 3.73
CA ASP A 87 2.47 3.97 4.19
C ASP A 87 1.66 4.38 5.46
N TRP A 88 0.53 3.72 5.70
CA TRP A 88 -0.29 3.92 6.90
C TRP A 88 0.24 3.15 8.13
N ILE A 89 1.23 2.27 7.95
CA ILE A 89 1.79 1.45 9.02
C ILE A 89 2.57 2.35 9.98
N ARG A 90 2.54 1.99 11.26
CA ARG A 90 3.21 2.68 12.37
C ARG A 90 4.05 1.66 13.16
N ASP A 91 4.96 2.16 13.98
CA ASP A 91 5.87 1.34 14.77
C ASP A 91 5.17 0.24 15.57
N GLY A 92 5.77 -0.95 15.57
CA GLY A 92 5.26 -2.12 16.29
C GLY A 92 4.21 -2.95 15.55
N PHE A 93 3.84 -2.58 14.32
CA PHE A 93 2.95 -3.38 13.48
C PHE A 93 3.69 -4.54 12.80
N ASP A 94 3.16 -5.77 12.92
CA ASP A 94 3.72 -6.94 12.25
C ASP A 94 3.31 -6.97 10.77
N VAL A 95 4.07 -6.23 9.94
CA VAL A 95 3.80 -6.12 8.50
C VAL A 95 3.90 -7.47 7.80
N ARG A 96 4.80 -8.35 8.25
CA ARG A 96 5.03 -9.66 7.63
C ARG A 96 3.82 -10.55 7.84
N ALA A 97 3.38 -10.75 9.08
CA ALA A 97 2.21 -11.58 9.38
C ALA A 97 0.95 -11.03 8.70
N TRP A 98 0.82 -9.70 8.63
CA TRP A 98 -0.29 -9.05 7.95
C TRP A 98 -0.28 -9.29 6.43
N LEU A 99 0.86 -9.14 5.76
CA LEU A 99 1.02 -9.41 4.33
C LEU A 99 0.76 -10.88 3.97
N GLU A 100 1.17 -11.80 4.84
CA GLU A 100 0.96 -13.24 4.65
C GLU A 100 -0.53 -13.61 4.56
N LYS A 101 -1.41 -12.91 5.27
CA LYS A 101 -2.88 -13.08 5.18
C LYS A 101 -3.41 -12.83 3.75
N TYR A 102 -2.75 -11.96 2.99
CA TYR A 102 -3.13 -11.63 1.61
C TYR A 102 -2.33 -12.43 0.56
N GLY A 103 -1.63 -13.48 1.01
CA GLY A 103 -0.87 -14.39 0.15
C GLY A 103 0.44 -13.78 -0.36
N PHE A 104 1.02 -12.83 0.38
CA PHE A 104 2.32 -12.26 0.05
C PHE A 104 3.41 -12.82 0.95
N GLU A 105 4.59 -12.99 0.37
CA GLU A 105 5.85 -13.17 1.07
C GLU A 105 6.55 -11.82 1.17
N TYR A 106 7.20 -11.56 2.31
CA TYR A 106 7.97 -10.35 2.57
C TYR A 106 9.47 -10.65 2.53
N GLY A 107 10.25 -9.75 1.94
CA GLY A 107 11.70 -9.80 1.92
C GLY A 107 12.30 -8.40 2.03
N TYR A 108 13.58 -8.31 2.37
CA TYR A 108 14.30 -7.05 2.41
C TYR A 108 15.72 -7.20 1.88
N ARG A 109 16.30 -6.07 1.47
CA ARG A 109 17.67 -5.94 1.01
C ARG A 109 18.27 -4.67 1.60
N MET A 110 19.37 -4.83 2.33
CA MET A 110 20.14 -3.71 2.86
C MET A 110 21.02 -3.11 1.76
N MET A 111 21.28 -1.80 1.82
CA MET A 111 22.21 -1.13 0.92
C MET A 111 23.62 -1.75 0.97
N GLU A 112 24.06 -2.26 2.13
CA GLU A 112 25.34 -2.96 2.29
C GLU A 112 25.48 -4.24 1.44
N ALA A 113 24.37 -4.82 0.99
CA ALA A 113 24.39 -6.00 0.14
C ALA A 113 24.59 -5.66 -1.36
N GLU A 114 24.63 -4.37 -1.72
CA GLU A 114 24.78 -3.94 -3.10
C GLU A 114 26.25 -4.01 -3.57
N PRO A 115 26.50 -4.30 -4.86
CA PRO A 115 27.86 -4.39 -5.40
C PRO A 115 28.67 -3.09 -5.26
N ASP A 116 27.99 -1.94 -5.24
CA ASP A 116 28.54 -0.58 -5.14
C ASP A 116 28.25 0.08 -3.78
N ALA A 117 28.02 -0.73 -2.73
CA ALA A 117 27.67 -0.26 -1.38
C ALA A 117 28.59 0.86 -0.86
N ASP A 118 29.92 0.75 -1.03
CA ASP A 118 30.87 1.78 -0.57
C ASP A 118 30.58 3.17 -1.14
N LEU A 119 30.19 3.25 -2.43
CA LEU A 119 29.85 4.50 -3.08
C LEU A 119 28.48 5.00 -2.60
N LEU A 120 27.50 4.11 -2.50
CA LEU A 120 26.15 4.43 -2.04
C LEU A 120 26.17 4.98 -0.60
N PHE A 121 26.89 4.34 0.31
CA PHE A 121 27.04 4.81 1.69
C PHE A 121 27.77 6.15 1.77
N LYS A 122 28.81 6.34 0.96
CA LYS A 122 29.49 7.64 0.91
C LYS A 122 28.51 8.75 0.48
N THR A 123 27.74 8.53 -0.58
CA THR A 123 26.72 9.49 -1.03
C THR A 123 25.65 9.72 0.03
N TYR A 124 25.19 8.65 0.70
CA TYR A 124 24.21 8.74 1.78
C TYR A 124 24.74 9.58 2.96
N GLN A 125 25.96 9.33 3.41
CA GLN A 125 26.59 10.09 4.51
C GLN A 125 26.81 11.57 4.16
N GLU A 126 27.07 11.89 2.90
CA GLU A 126 27.29 13.27 2.44
C GLU A 126 25.98 14.05 2.24
N THR A 127 24.88 13.35 1.90
CA THR A 127 23.64 14.00 1.45
C THR A 127 22.41 13.72 2.32
N GLU A 128 22.48 12.72 3.19
CA GLU A 128 21.34 12.14 3.93
C GLU A 128 20.19 11.72 3.01
N LYS A 129 20.50 11.42 1.75
CA LYS A 129 19.53 11.04 0.73
C LYS A 129 19.95 9.74 0.05
N LEU A 130 18.96 8.95 -0.35
CA LEU A 130 19.15 7.69 -1.07
C LEU A 130 19.25 7.93 -2.59
N LEU A 131 20.04 8.95 -2.97
CA LEU A 131 20.19 9.38 -4.35
C LEU A 131 20.77 8.25 -5.20
N HIS A 132 20.11 7.94 -6.31
CA HIS A 132 20.55 6.95 -7.31
C HIS A 132 20.59 5.50 -6.83
N TRP A 133 20.22 5.21 -5.57
CA TRP A 133 20.10 3.83 -5.14
C TRP A 133 18.90 3.17 -5.79
N ILE A 134 19.17 2.20 -6.66
CA ILE A 134 18.19 1.30 -7.27
C ILE A 134 18.40 -0.07 -6.63
N PRO A 135 17.67 -0.40 -5.54
CA PRO A 135 17.91 -1.63 -4.80
C PRO A 135 17.67 -2.85 -5.69
N THR A 136 18.55 -3.83 -5.56
CA THR A 136 18.32 -5.14 -6.18
C THR A 136 17.29 -5.93 -5.37
N PRO A 137 16.37 -6.67 -6.01
CA PRO A 137 15.40 -7.47 -5.28
C PRO A 137 16.08 -8.63 -4.53
N PRO A 138 15.43 -9.21 -3.51
CA PRO A 138 15.86 -10.47 -2.92
C PRO A 138 15.91 -11.61 -3.95
N ALA A 139 16.51 -12.74 -3.59
CA ALA A 139 16.64 -13.88 -4.50
C ALA A 139 15.27 -14.44 -4.95
N GLY A 140 15.21 -14.83 -6.23
CA GLY A 140 14.00 -15.32 -6.91
C GLY A 140 13.24 -14.22 -7.65
N ASP A 141 12.21 -14.63 -8.38
CA ASP A 141 11.44 -13.73 -9.26
C ASP A 141 10.16 -13.19 -8.60
N GLY A 142 9.57 -12.17 -9.21
CA GLY A 142 8.23 -11.66 -8.85
C GLY A 142 8.21 -10.67 -7.68
N TRP A 143 9.36 -10.17 -7.24
CA TRP A 143 9.46 -9.15 -6.20
C TRP A 143 8.99 -7.78 -6.71
N MET A 144 8.18 -7.11 -5.89
CA MET A 144 7.73 -5.74 -6.06
C MET A 144 8.18 -4.93 -4.84
N PRO A 145 8.83 -3.76 -5.03
CA PRO A 145 9.28 -2.96 -3.91
C PRO A 145 8.07 -2.34 -3.22
N ILE A 146 8.11 -2.27 -1.89
CA ILE A 146 7.03 -1.68 -1.08
C ILE A 146 7.51 -0.60 -0.12
N ALA A 147 8.80 -0.55 0.22
CA ALA A 147 9.35 0.57 0.96
C ALA A 147 10.85 0.69 0.72
N ILE A 148 11.36 1.90 0.87
CA ILE A 148 12.76 2.25 1.01
C ILE A 148 12.84 3.19 2.19
N ASP A 149 13.55 2.77 3.23
CA ASP A 149 13.65 3.47 4.50
C ASP A 149 15.07 3.37 5.07
N ASP A 150 15.34 4.11 6.14
CA ASP A 150 16.53 3.95 6.97
C ASP A 150 16.18 3.19 8.25
N THR A 151 17.12 2.36 8.70
CA THR A 151 17.01 1.63 9.97
C THR A 151 18.24 1.91 10.80
N ASP A 152 18.26 1.43 12.05
CA ASP A 152 19.47 1.51 12.87
C ASP A 152 20.68 0.79 12.24
N ASP A 153 20.43 -0.19 11.36
CA ASP A 153 21.44 -0.94 10.60
C ASP A 153 21.71 -0.32 9.21
N GLY A 154 21.14 0.85 8.93
CA GLY A 154 21.29 1.59 7.68
C GLY A 154 20.14 1.41 6.69
N PRO A 155 20.29 1.93 5.45
CA PRO A 155 19.21 1.95 4.48
C PRO A 155 18.79 0.55 4.00
N VAL A 156 17.48 0.36 3.89
CA VAL A 156 16.85 -0.90 3.52
C VAL A 156 15.77 -0.70 2.47
N ALA A 157 15.67 -1.66 1.55
CA ALA A 157 14.55 -1.79 0.62
C ALA A 157 13.71 -3.01 1.01
N ALA A 158 12.43 -2.80 1.27
CA ALA A 158 11.45 -3.84 1.55
C ALA A 158 10.69 -4.23 0.28
N TRP A 159 10.39 -5.52 0.14
CA TRP A 159 9.79 -6.11 -1.05
C TRP A 159 8.70 -7.10 -0.67
N ILE A 160 7.72 -7.26 -1.56
CA ILE A 160 6.74 -8.35 -1.50
C ILE A 160 6.68 -9.12 -2.80
N ARG A 161 6.32 -10.40 -2.72
CA ARG A 161 5.92 -11.19 -3.90
C ARG A 161 4.73 -12.07 -3.56
N LYS A 162 3.91 -12.43 -4.55
CA LYS A 162 2.85 -13.42 -4.34
C LYS A 162 3.48 -14.78 -4.00
N LYS A 163 2.96 -15.44 -2.98
CA LYS A 163 3.31 -16.84 -2.70
C LYS A 163 2.81 -17.69 -3.87
N VAL A 164 3.71 -18.48 -4.46
CA VAL A 164 3.30 -19.54 -5.39
C VAL A 164 2.66 -20.63 -4.54
N GLU A 165 1.39 -20.92 -4.76
CA GLU A 165 0.76 -22.08 -4.13
C GLU A 165 1.50 -23.34 -4.61
N ALA A 166 1.94 -24.16 -3.64
CA ALA A 166 2.64 -25.42 -3.89
C ALA A 166 1.68 -26.53 -4.33
#